data_AF-A0A959GI63-F1
#
_entry.id   AF-A0A959GI63-F1
#
_cell.length_a   1.000
_cell.length_b   1.000
_cell.length_c   1.000
_cell.angle_alpha   90.00
_cell.angle_beta   90.00
_cell.angle_gamma   90.00
#
_symmetry.space_group_name_H-M   'P 1'
#
loop_
_entity.id
_entity.type
_entity.pdbx_description
1 polymer ?
#
loop_
_entity_poly.entity_id
_entity_poly.type
_entity_poly.pdbx_seq_one_letter_code
_entity_poly.pdbx_strand_id
1 'polypeptide(L)'
;MKKFLLKADATVQALLLAPTLAGAIFILPLILMIPLGGWQLASTLIKGLAWRSRFHFTYFGLAAAYCLALWAGFNGAVEIDFSSKALQELWFNEVWGIFFVVIVPLVAAIKYWKVSYDDCGRYNEQLV
;
A
#
# COMPACT_ATOMS: atom_id res chain seq x y z
N MET A 1 -12.60 -17.63 15.14
CA MET A 1 -12.39 -16.17 14.98
C MET A 1 -11.24 -15.81 14.05
N LYS A 2 -10.00 -16.31 14.26
CA LYS A 2 -8.82 -15.92 13.45
C LYS A 2 -9.02 -16.09 11.92
N LYS A 3 -9.57 -17.21 11.48
CA LYS A 3 -9.88 -17.46 10.04
C LYS A 3 -10.84 -16.45 9.43
N PHE A 4 -11.86 -16.00 10.18
CA PHE A 4 -12.80 -15.00 9.71
C PHE A 4 -12.12 -13.64 9.50
N LEU A 5 -11.26 -13.24 10.44
CA LEU A 5 -10.49 -12.00 10.35
C LEU A 5 -9.51 -12.00 9.17
N LEU A 6 -8.85 -13.13 8.88
CA LEU A 6 -7.95 -13.24 7.73
C LEU A 6 -8.69 -13.17 6.40
N LYS A 7 -9.84 -13.84 6.31
CA LYS A 7 -10.70 -13.74 5.12
C LYS A 7 -11.23 -12.32 4.94
N ALA A 8 -11.67 -11.67 6.01
CA ALA A 8 -12.12 -10.28 5.96
C ALA A 8 -10.99 -9.35 5.48
N ASP A 9 -9.78 -9.51 5.98
CA ASP A 9 -8.61 -8.74 5.53
C ASP A 9 -8.31 -8.95 4.05
N ALA A 10 -8.23 -10.20 3.59
CA ALA A 10 -7.98 -10.49 2.17
C ALA A 10 -9.10 -9.95 1.25
N THR A 11 -10.35 -10.01 1.69
CA THR A 11 -11.51 -9.46 0.96
C THR A 11 -11.46 -7.95 0.90
N VAL A 12 -11.22 -7.25 2.02
CA VAL A 12 -11.11 -5.78 2.02
C VAL A 12 -9.94 -5.33 1.15
N GLN A 13 -8.80 -6.02 1.20
CA GLN A 13 -7.68 -5.72 0.30
C GLN A 13 -8.05 -5.95 -1.17
N ALA A 14 -8.76 -7.02 -1.52
CA ALA A 14 -9.21 -7.25 -2.89
C ALA A 14 -10.19 -6.17 -3.37
N LEU A 15 -11.13 -5.75 -2.50
CA LEU A 15 -12.12 -4.71 -2.80
C LEU A 15 -11.48 -3.34 -2.99
N LEU A 16 -10.35 -3.06 -2.33
CA LEU A 16 -9.59 -1.82 -2.51
C LEU A 16 -8.61 -1.91 -3.69
N LEU A 17 -8.00 -3.08 -3.91
CA LEU A 17 -7.01 -3.30 -4.97
C LEU A 17 -7.66 -3.34 -6.36
N ALA A 18 -8.80 -4.03 -6.54
CA ALA A 18 -9.48 -4.14 -7.83
C ALA A 18 -9.86 -2.78 -8.46
N PRO A 19 -10.50 -1.83 -7.75
CA PRO A 19 -10.80 -0.51 -8.32
C PRO A 19 -9.54 0.36 -8.45
N THR A 20 -8.52 0.15 -7.62
CA THR A 20 -7.21 0.81 -7.78
C THR A 20 -6.53 0.40 -9.08
N LEU A 21 -6.58 -0.90 -9.44
CA LEU A 21 -6.06 -1.43 -10.70
C LEU A 21 -6.90 -1.01 -11.90
N ALA A 22 -8.23 -1.05 -11.79
CA ALA A 22 -9.13 -0.65 -12.86
C ALA A 22 -9.01 0.84 -13.19
N GLY A 23 -8.69 1.67 -12.20
CA GLY A 23 -8.57 3.10 -12.36
C GLY A 23 -7.23 3.57 -12.94
N ALA A 24 -6.20 2.72 -13.08
CA ALA A 24 -4.76 3.07 -13.19
C ALA A 24 -4.35 4.07 -14.30
N ILE A 25 -5.30 4.55 -15.09
CA ILE A 25 -5.14 5.51 -16.19
C ILE A 25 -5.68 6.92 -15.80
N PHE A 26 -6.32 7.10 -14.63
CA PHE A 26 -6.94 8.37 -14.19
C PHE A 26 -6.52 8.81 -12.76
N ILE A 27 -7.03 9.96 -12.28
CA ILE A 27 -6.78 10.51 -10.92
C ILE A 27 -7.39 9.65 -9.80
N LEU A 28 -8.46 8.91 -10.11
CA LEU A 28 -9.22 8.08 -9.17
C LEU A 28 -8.37 7.04 -8.39
N PRO A 29 -7.39 6.34 -8.99
CA PRO A 29 -6.39 5.52 -8.32
C PRO A 29 -5.71 6.15 -7.12
N LEU A 30 -5.28 7.41 -7.22
CA LEU A 30 -4.52 8.06 -6.17
C LEU A 30 -5.35 8.19 -4.89
N ILE A 31 -6.65 8.44 -5.04
CA ILE A 31 -7.60 8.53 -3.93
C ILE A 31 -7.81 7.15 -3.28
N LEU A 32 -7.87 6.08 -4.09
CA LEU A 32 -8.07 4.71 -3.60
C LEU A 32 -6.80 4.05 -3.04
N MET A 33 -5.63 4.54 -3.44
CA MET A 33 -4.34 4.11 -2.88
C MET A 33 -4.17 4.49 -1.41
N ILE A 34 -4.78 5.59 -0.96
CA ILE A 34 -4.76 6.02 0.45
C ILE A 34 -5.44 4.99 1.37
N PRO A 35 -6.73 4.63 1.18
CA PRO A 35 -7.38 3.62 2.01
C PRO A 35 -6.77 2.23 1.83
N LEU A 36 -6.30 1.86 0.63
CA LEU A 36 -5.58 0.60 0.41
C LEU A 36 -4.29 0.55 1.24
N GLY A 37 -3.45 1.57 1.12
CA GLY A 37 -2.18 1.66 1.85
C GLY A 37 -2.39 1.71 3.37
N GLY A 38 -3.37 2.49 3.83
CA GLY A 38 -3.75 2.57 5.24
C GLY A 38 -4.22 1.22 5.79
N TRP A 39 -5.06 0.51 5.04
CA TRP A 39 -5.52 -0.82 5.43
C TRP A 39 -4.37 -1.84 5.49
N GLN A 40 -3.47 -1.83 4.50
CA GLN A 40 -2.31 -2.73 4.47
C GLN A 40 -1.33 -2.44 5.61
N LEU A 41 -1.05 -1.18 5.93
CA LEU A 41 -0.24 -0.80 7.09
C LEU A 41 -0.86 -1.28 8.41
N ALA A 42 -2.18 -1.10 8.59
CA ALA A 42 -2.87 -1.57 9.77
C ALA A 42 -2.85 -3.11 9.86
N SER A 43 -3.17 -3.80 8.77
CA SER A 43 -3.18 -5.27 8.69
C SER A 43 -1.81 -5.87 8.99
N THR A 44 -0.74 -5.34 8.38
CA THR A 44 0.64 -5.82 8.60
C THR A 44 1.07 -5.65 10.06
N LEU A 45 0.75 -4.52 10.68
CA LEU A 45 1.05 -4.28 12.09
C LEU A 45 0.29 -5.24 13.00
N ILE A 46 -1.02 -5.39 12.79
CA ILE A 46 -1.87 -6.27 13.60
C ILE A 46 -1.42 -7.72 13.47
N LYS A 47 -1.16 -8.22 12.26
CA LYS A 47 -0.64 -9.58 12.04
C LYS A 47 0.76 -9.75 12.60
N GLY A 48 1.62 -8.75 12.45
CA GLY A 48 2.96 -8.72 13.06
C GLY A 48 2.90 -8.92 14.57
N LEU A 49 2.05 -8.14 15.26
CA LEU A 49 1.85 -8.25 16.70
C LEU A 49 1.18 -9.57 17.10
N ALA A 50 0.10 -9.96 16.44
CA ALA A 50 -0.69 -11.13 16.79
C ALA A 50 0.06 -12.45 16.58
N TRP A 51 0.92 -12.53 15.56
CA TRP A 51 1.64 -13.75 15.19
C TRP A 51 3.14 -13.70 15.47
N ARG A 52 3.63 -12.58 16.04
CA ARG A 52 5.07 -12.32 16.21
C ARG A 52 5.85 -12.54 14.90
N SER A 53 5.25 -12.18 13.77
CA SER A 53 5.78 -12.49 12.45
C SER A 53 6.80 -11.44 12.02
N ARG A 54 8.08 -11.84 11.91
CA ARG A 54 9.15 -10.96 11.40
C ARG A 54 8.82 -10.41 10.02
N PHE A 55 8.28 -11.24 9.13
CA PHE A 55 7.90 -10.83 7.78
C PHE A 55 6.94 -9.64 7.79
N HIS A 56 5.88 -9.71 8.60
CA HIS A 56 4.87 -8.67 8.69
C HIS A 56 5.43 -7.36 9.27
N PHE A 57 6.29 -7.45 10.28
CA PHE A 57 6.99 -6.29 10.81
C PHE A 57 7.98 -5.66 9.82
N THR A 58 8.73 -6.47 9.06
CA THR A 58 9.61 -5.97 8.02
C THR A 58 8.81 -5.26 6.92
N TYR A 59 7.69 -5.85 6.48
CA TYR A 59 6.83 -5.21 5.49
C TYR A 59 6.24 -3.90 6.02
N PHE A 60 5.72 -3.88 7.25
CA PHE A 60 5.24 -2.67 7.90
C PHE A 60 6.32 -1.58 7.97
N GLY A 61 7.53 -1.93 8.42
CA GLY A 61 8.64 -0.99 8.55
C GLY A 61 9.06 -0.39 7.21
N LEU A 62 9.15 -1.22 6.15
CA LEU A 62 9.47 -0.75 4.81
C LEU A 62 8.37 0.16 4.23
N ALA A 63 7.10 -0.21 4.43
CA ALA A 63 5.97 0.59 3.97
C ALA A 63 5.89 1.94 4.72
N ALA A 64 6.11 1.95 6.03
CA ALA A 64 6.14 3.17 6.83
C ALA A 64 7.32 4.07 6.45
N ALA A 65 8.52 3.51 6.28
CA ALA A 65 9.70 4.25 5.82
C ALA A 65 9.47 4.85 4.43
N TYR A 66 8.81 4.11 3.53
CA TYR A 66 8.44 4.60 2.21
C TYR A 66 7.44 5.76 2.27
N CYS A 67 6.40 5.66 3.11
CA CYS A 67 5.46 6.76 3.32
C CYS A 67 6.15 8.01 3.89
N LEU A 68 7.08 7.83 4.83
CA LEU A 68 7.88 8.94 5.39
C LEU A 68 8.81 9.54 4.34
N ALA A 69 9.42 8.73 3.48
CA ALA A 69 10.26 9.22 2.38
C ALA A 69 9.44 10.02 1.36
N LEU A 70 8.23 9.57 1.00
CA LEU A 70 7.31 10.33 0.15
C LEU A 70 6.90 11.65 0.81
N TRP A 71 6.57 11.62 2.11
CA TRP A 71 6.21 12.83 2.87
C TRP A 71 7.38 13.82 2.94
N ALA A 72 8.60 13.33 3.20
CA ALA A 72 9.81 14.13 3.23
C ALA A 72 10.16 14.69 1.84
N GLY A 73 9.97 13.91 0.78
CA GLY A 73 10.12 14.39 -0.60
C GLY A 73 9.10 15.47 -0.95
N PHE A 74 7.84 15.31 -0.52
CA PHE A 74 6.80 16.30 -0.71
C PHE A 74 7.11 17.60 0.04
N ASN A 75 7.46 17.53 1.34
CA ASN A 75 7.77 18.70 2.16
C ASN A 75 9.17 19.30 1.89
N GLY A 76 10.12 18.51 1.40
CA GLY A 76 11.42 19.01 0.93
C GLY A 76 11.30 19.77 -0.39
N ALA A 77 10.31 19.40 -1.22
CA ALA A 77 9.95 20.15 -2.42
C ALA A 77 9.15 21.44 -2.12
N VAL A 78 8.65 21.64 -0.89
CA VAL A 78 7.86 22.83 -0.48
C VAL A 78 8.72 24.10 -0.37
N GLU A 79 10.05 24.00 -0.30
CA GLU A 79 10.91 25.20 -0.47
C GLU A 79 10.96 25.70 -1.93
N ILE A 80 10.35 24.98 -2.88
CA ILE A 80 10.25 25.36 -4.29
C ILE A 80 8.81 25.83 -4.56
N ASP A 81 8.68 27.14 -4.72
CA ASP A 81 7.51 27.92 -5.19
C ASP A 81 6.25 27.12 -5.60
N PHE A 82 5.19 27.23 -4.78
CA PHE A 82 3.85 26.67 -5.01
C PHE A 82 3.06 27.39 -6.12
N SER A 83 3.70 27.79 -7.21
CA SER A 83 2.96 28.14 -8.41
C SER A 83 2.31 26.87 -8.96
N SER A 84 1.04 26.94 -9.37
CA SER A 84 0.27 25.80 -9.90
C SER A 84 0.92 25.08 -11.09
N LYS A 85 1.93 25.72 -11.71
CA LYS A 85 2.74 25.14 -12.79
C LYS A 85 3.87 24.24 -12.28
N ALA A 86 4.56 24.57 -11.19
CA ALA A 86 5.65 23.75 -10.67
C ALA A 86 5.16 22.41 -10.13
N LEU A 87 3.99 22.39 -9.49
CA LEU A 87 3.34 21.15 -9.04
C LEU A 87 2.84 20.30 -10.20
N GLN A 88 2.33 20.93 -11.28
CA GLN A 88 2.00 20.20 -12.51
C GLN A 88 3.26 19.65 -13.19
N GLU A 89 4.33 20.41 -13.32
CA GLU A 89 5.56 19.95 -13.95
C GLU A 89 6.27 18.85 -13.11
N LEU A 90 6.29 18.95 -11.78
CA LEU A 90 6.87 17.92 -10.90
C LEU A 90 6.08 16.59 -10.96
N TRP A 91 4.76 16.65 -11.16
CA TRP A 91 3.90 15.47 -11.23
C TRP A 91 3.75 14.90 -12.66
N PHE A 92 3.94 15.72 -13.69
CA PHE A 92 3.70 15.32 -15.09
C PHE A 92 4.97 15.24 -15.97
N ASN A 93 6.08 15.91 -15.67
CA ASN A 93 7.26 15.92 -16.57
C ASN A 93 8.25 14.79 -16.36
N GLU A 94 8.24 14.12 -15.21
CA GLU A 94 9.14 12.99 -14.96
C GLU A 94 8.30 11.72 -14.90
N VAL A 95 8.33 10.90 -15.96
CA VAL A 95 7.79 9.53 -16.01
C VAL A 95 8.19 8.73 -14.74
N TRP A 96 9.33 9.08 -14.15
CA TRP A 96 9.85 8.59 -12.88
C TRP A 96 8.96 8.92 -11.67
N GLY A 97 8.36 10.11 -11.59
CA GLY A 97 7.45 10.50 -10.50
C GLY A 97 6.21 9.60 -10.43
N ILE A 98 5.59 9.32 -11.58
CA ILE A 98 4.46 8.38 -11.68
C ILE A 98 4.91 6.94 -11.36
N PHE A 99 6.08 6.53 -11.84
CA PHE A 99 6.64 5.20 -11.55
C PHE A 99 6.86 4.98 -10.06
N PHE A 100 7.49 5.93 -9.37
CA PHE A 100 7.74 5.82 -7.95
C PHE A 100 6.45 5.97 -7.14
N VAL A 101 5.60 6.95 -7.43
CA VAL A 101 4.40 7.22 -6.62
C VAL A 101 3.29 6.19 -6.84
N VAL A 102 3.17 5.61 -8.04
CA VAL A 102 2.03 4.74 -8.39
C VAL A 102 2.47 3.29 -8.58
N ILE A 103 3.50 3.03 -9.40
CA ILE A 103 3.85 1.65 -9.78
C ILE A 103 4.49 0.89 -8.62
N VAL A 104 5.46 1.48 -7.92
CA VAL A 104 6.15 0.81 -6.79
C VAL A 104 5.15 0.41 -5.69
N PRO A 105 4.26 1.30 -5.21
CA PRO A 105 3.30 0.94 -4.18
C PRO A 105 2.24 -0.04 -4.69
N LEU A 106 1.88 0.02 -5.98
CA LEU A 106 0.94 -0.93 -6.58
C LEU A 106 1.52 -2.35 -6.61
N VAL A 107 2.78 -2.52 -7.02
CA VAL A 107 3.46 -3.82 -6.99
C VAL A 107 3.57 -4.35 -5.55
N ALA A 108 3.92 -3.48 -4.60
CA ALA A 108 3.94 -3.84 -3.18
C ALA A 108 2.54 -4.28 -2.70
N ALA A 109 1.49 -3.53 -3.06
CA ALA A 109 0.12 -3.83 -2.68
C ALA A 109 -0.36 -5.17 -3.24
N ILE A 110 -0.07 -5.48 -4.50
CA ILE A 110 -0.37 -6.80 -5.11
C ILE A 110 0.36 -7.91 -4.36
N LYS A 111 1.65 -7.72 -4.07
CA LYS A 111 2.47 -8.71 -3.35
C LYS A 111 1.91 -8.97 -1.96
N TYR A 112 1.50 -7.92 -1.23
CA TYR A 112 0.95 -8.08 0.11
C TYR A 112 -0.45 -8.69 0.11
N TRP A 113 -1.29 -8.35 -0.87
CA TRP A 113 -2.58 -9.02 -1.06
C TRP A 113 -2.40 -10.53 -1.23
N LYS A 114 -1.42 -10.96 -2.03
CA LYS A 114 -1.09 -12.38 -2.20
C LYS A 114 -0.69 -13.03 -0.86
N VAL A 115 0.18 -12.38 -0.09
CA VAL A 115 0.55 -12.89 1.25
C VAL A 115 -0.67 -13.01 2.15
N SER A 116 -1.56 -12.01 2.15
CA SER A 116 -2.77 -12.06 2.95
C SER A 116 -3.73 -13.18 2.53
N TYR A 117 -3.77 -13.50 1.24
CA TYR A 117 -4.51 -14.65 0.72
C TYR A 117 -3.86 -15.98 1.15
N ASP A 118 -2.54 -16.10 1.02
CA ASP A 118 -1.78 -17.29 1.40
C ASP A 118 -1.84 -17.56 2.92
N ASP A 119 -1.87 -16.51 3.75
CA ASP A 119 -2.10 -16.59 5.20
C ASP A 119 -3.43 -17.30 5.52
N CYS A 120 -4.46 -17.10 4.70
CA CYS A 120 -5.74 -17.79 4.86
C CYS A 120 -5.63 -19.29 4.55
N GLY A 121 -4.81 -19.64 3.55
CA GLY A 121 -4.53 -21.03 3.16
C GLY A 121 -3.72 -21.78 4.22
N ARG A 122 -2.62 -21.19 4.69
CA ARG A 122 -1.73 -21.78 5.71
C ARG A 122 -2.43 -22.00 7.05
N TYR A 123 -3.37 -21.13 7.43
CA TYR A 123 -4.18 -21.34 8.64
C TYR A 123 -5.09 -22.58 8.55
N ASN A 124 -5.52 -23.00 7.35
CA ASN A 124 -6.28 -24.24 7.20
C ASN A 124 -5.41 -25.48 7.38
N GLU A 125 -4.16 -25.45 6.92
CA GLU A 125 -3.23 -26.59 7.01
C GLU A 125 -2.74 -26.86 8.44
N GLN A 126 -2.74 -25.86 9.32
CA GLN A 126 -2.33 -26.00 10.72
C GLN A 126 -3.44 -26.51 11.66
N LEU A 127 -4.66 -26.68 11.16
CA LEU A 127 -5.83 -27.14 11.92
C LEU A 127 -6.31 -28.55 11.51
N VAL A 128 -5.62 -29.19 10.57
CA VAL A 128 -5.77 -30.60 10.18
C VAL A 128 -4.61 -31.37 10.77
#